data_AF-X1AYR6-F1
#
_entry.id   AF-X1AYR6-F1
#
_cell.length_a   1.000
_cell.length_b   1.000
_cell.length_c   1.000
_cell.angle_alpha   90.00
_cell.angle_beta   90.00
_cell.angle_gamma   90.00
#
_symmetry.space_group_name_H-M   'P 1'
#
loop_
_entity.id
_entity.type
_entity.pdbx_description
1 polymer ?
#
loop_
_entity_poly.entity_id
_entity_poly.type
_entity_poly.pdbx_seq_one_letter_code
_entity_poly.pdbx_strand_id
1 'polypeptide(L)'
;KTKYILISSFDVTYNAIAVAEFVESINKLGGSYMGLAPKIKLSYQRDYIESVGLYLDSNFYIGYNGIGQLDLNQYNRPEDIFGVSFTSGFLKTEAFANSAVGLMDPAFFLFYEDIDFCYRANLLGYRFKSCPTAVCYHKYAYSFRDEATSFQKKYYYLKLNLLKTAYKNAEKPNLTRIIDNELKIQKQNLRDINLKPIAKHIIRDFKKSIRYLKKQRKNIQFSRQSYDSDIIKYCWGGYGYFDIVKNEPICSILNLHNSYRRLFVLVGSRKYEEYVNYLINLEIPDLKLKLKS
;
A
#
# COMPACT_ATOMS: atom_id res chain seq x y z
N LYS A 1 -12.93 -26.26 -11.82
CA LYS A 1 -11.49 -25.92 -11.64
C LYS A 1 -11.39 -24.41 -11.40
N THR A 2 -10.85 -23.99 -10.26
CA THR A 2 -10.65 -22.57 -9.95
C THR A 2 -9.66 -21.96 -10.94
N LYS A 3 -9.98 -20.79 -11.49
CA LYS A 3 -9.12 -20.05 -12.40
C LYS A 3 -8.50 -18.86 -11.66
N TYR A 4 -7.26 -18.54 -12.00
CA TYR A 4 -6.50 -17.45 -11.39
C TYR A 4 -6.01 -16.48 -12.46
N ILE A 5 -5.78 -15.25 -12.05
CA ILE A 5 -5.18 -14.17 -12.84
C ILE A 5 -3.95 -13.69 -12.09
N LEU A 6 -2.81 -13.67 -12.76
CA LEU A 6 -1.62 -12.94 -12.30
C LEU A 6 -1.62 -11.59 -12.99
N ILE A 7 -1.92 -10.54 -12.23
CA ILE A 7 -1.64 -9.17 -12.66
C ILE A 7 -0.13 -8.96 -12.55
N SER A 8 0.49 -8.45 -13.61
CA SER A 8 1.92 -8.14 -13.67
C SER A 8 2.13 -6.87 -14.49
N SER A 9 2.87 -5.91 -13.95
CA SER A 9 3.41 -4.82 -14.76
C SER A 9 4.44 -5.35 -15.78
N PHE A 10 4.66 -4.58 -16.84
CA PHE A 10 5.56 -4.95 -17.94
C PHE A 10 7.04 -4.97 -17.53
N ASP A 11 7.39 -4.31 -16.44
CA ASP A 11 8.74 -4.15 -15.89
C ASP A 11 8.96 -4.97 -14.60
N VAL A 12 8.17 -6.03 -14.42
CA VAL A 12 8.33 -7.03 -13.36
C VAL A 12 9.02 -8.28 -13.92
N THR A 13 9.94 -8.83 -13.14
CA THR A 13 10.59 -10.13 -13.40
C THR A 13 10.38 -11.05 -12.21
N TYR A 14 9.99 -12.31 -12.46
CA TYR A 14 9.66 -13.26 -11.40
C TYR A 14 10.81 -14.24 -11.15
N ASN A 15 10.92 -14.71 -9.90
CA ASN A 15 11.66 -15.94 -9.62
C ASN A 15 10.95 -17.13 -10.30
N ALA A 16 11.71 -18.14 -10.74
CA ALA A 16 11.22 -19.27 -11.53
C ALA A 16 10.07 -20.03 -10.86
N ILE A 17 10.07 -20.11 -9.52
CA ILE A 17 9.06 -20.83 -8.75
C ILE A 17 7.86 -19.97 -8.33
N ALA A 18 7.87 -18.65 -8.59
CA ALA A 18 6.89 -17.73 -7.99
C ALA A 18 5.43 -18.07 -8.32
N VAL A 19 5.15 -18.51 -9.55
CA VAL A 19 3.79 -18.91 -9.96
C VAL A 19 3.36 -20.20 -9.24
N ALA A 20 4.26 -21.15 -9.06
CA ALA A 20 3.98 -22.38 -8.32
C ALA A 20 3.67 -22.07 -6.84
N GLU A 21 4.47 -21.18 -6.23
CA GLU A 21 4.28 -20.72 -4.85
C GLU A 21 2.92 -20.05 -4.63
N PHE A 22 2.46 -19.23 -5.59
CA PHE A 22 1.13 -18.64 -5.54
C PHE A 22 0.01 -19.67 -5.56
N VAL A 23 0.08 -20.64 -6.49
CA VAL A 23 -0.93 -21.70 -6.64
C VAL A 23 -0.95 -22.58 -5.40
N GLU A 24 0.22 -22.98 -4.89
CA GLU A 24 0.32 -23.80 -3.69
C GLU A 24 -0.24 -23.05 -2.46
N SER A 25 0.13 -21.78 -2.30
CA SER A 25 -0.31 -20.95 -1.17
C SER A 25 -1.82 -20.71 -1.18
N ILE A 26 -2.42 -20.31 -2.31
CA ILE A 26 -3.85 -19.98 -2.37
C ILE A 26 -4.72 -21.22 -2.11
N ASN A 27 -4.27 -22.40 -2.54
CA ASN A 27 -5.00 -23.66 -2.37
C ASN A 27 -5.07 -24.13 -0.93
N LYS A 28 -4.15 -23.65 -0.07
CA LYS A 28 -4.15 -23.91 1.38
C LYS A 28 -5.05 -22.93 2.15
N LEU A 29 -5.62 -21.91 1.49
CA LEU A 29 -6.43 -20.88 2.14
C LEU A 29 -7.94 -21.14 1.96
N GLY A 30 -8.72 -20.61 2.89
CA GLY A 30 -10.18 -20.67 2.85
C GLY A 30 -10.78 -19.89 1.67
N GLY A 31 -12.04 -20.19 1.34
CA GLY A 31 -12.75 -19.58 0.20
C GLY A 31 -12.83 -18.05 0.22
N SER A 32 -12.79 -17.43 1.41
CA SER A 32 -12.82 -15.97 1.60
C SER A 32 -11.57 -15.24 1.13
N TYR A 33 -10.44 -15.93 0.96
CA TYR A 33 -9.22 -15.34 0.42
C TYR A 33 -9.29 -15.22 -1.10
N MET A 34 -9.25 -14.00 -1.61
CA MET A 34 -9.42 -13.68 -3.03
C MET A 34 -8.12 -13.46 -3.78
N GLY A 35 -7.03 -13.18 -3.06
CA GLY A 35 -5.74 -13.01 -3.71
C GLY A 35 -4.55 -12.99 -2.77
N LEU A 36 -3.38 -13.06 -3.39
CA LEU A 36 -2.07 -13.08 -2.77
C LEU A 36 -1.19 -11.95 -3.30
N ALA A 37 -0.47 -11.29 -2.40
CA ALA A 37 0.60 -10.36 -2.76
C ALA A 37 1.95 -11.10 -2.74
N PRO A 38 2.78 -11.02 -3.79
CA PRO A 38 4.16 -11.52 -3.72
C PRO A 38 5.00 -10.66 -2.77
N LYS A 39 6.21 -11.14 -2.48
CA LYS A 39 7.30 -10.26 -2.06
C LYS A 39 7.91 -9.61 -3.30
N ILE A 40 7.60 -8.33 -3.50
CA ILE A 40 8.20 -7.48 -4.54
C ILE A 40 9.48 -6.88 -3.97
N LYS A 41 10.61 -7.06 -4.67
CA LYS A 41 11.91 -6.45 -4.33
C LYS A 41 12.29 -5.39 -5.36
N LEU A 42 13.07 -4.40 -4.95
CA LEU A 42 13.56 -3.37 -5.87
C LEU A 42 14.52 -4.00 -6.89
N SER A 43 14.26 -3.84 -8.20
CA SER A 43 15.08 -4.48 -9.23
C SER A 43 16.53 -4.01 -9.23
N TYR A 44 16.79 -2.75 -8.84
CA TYR A 44 18.13 -2.15 -8.80
C TYR A 44 18.87 -2.38 -7.47
N GLN A 45 18.13 -2.74 -6.41
CA GLN A 45 18.65 -2.98 -5.06
C GLN A 45 17.92 -4.18 -4.48
N ARG A 46 18.27 -5.36 -4.99
CA ARG A 46 17.52 -6.60 -4.78
C ARG A 46 17.49 -7.08 -3.34
N ASP A 47 18.29 -6.51 -2.45
CA ASP A 47 18.25 -6.80 -1.02
C ASP A 47 17.13 -6.06 -0.29
N TYR A 48 16.51 -5.06 -0.93
CA TYR A 48 15.46 -4.25 -0.35
C TYR A 48 14.07 -4.64 -0.86
N ILE A 49 13.11 -4.57 0.05
CA ILE A 49 11.70 -4.84 -0.24
C ILE A 49 11.06 -3.58 -0.82
N GLU A 50 10.25 -3.76 -1.87
CA GLU A 50 9.33 -2.75 -2.36
C GLU A 50 7.96 -2.90 -1.68
N SER A 51 7.41 -4.12 -1.69
CA SER A 51 6.11 -4.42 -1.11
C SER A 51 5.96 -5.90 -0.80
N VAL A 52 5.29 -6.22 0.31
CA VAL A 52 4.71 -7.56 0.59
C VAL A 52 3.18 -7.52 0.66
N GLY A 53 2.58 -6.44 0.17
CA GLY A 53 1.15 -6.15 0.30
C GLY A 53 0.89 -4.67 0.54
N LEU A 54 -0.31 -4.23 0.21
CA LEU A 54 -0.76 -2.86 0.44
C LEU A 54 -1.23 -2.66 1.88
N TYR A 55 -1.15 -1.42 2.34
CA TYR A 55 -1.93 -0.94 3.48
C TYR A 55 -2.57 0.41 3.15
N LEU A 56 -3.59 0.75 3.93
CA LEU A 56 -4.26 2.04 3.88
C LEU A 56 -4.29 2.58 5.31
N ASP A 57 -3.79 3.80 5.52
CA ASP A 57 -3.80 4.41 6.85
C ASP A 57 -5.18 4.97 7.22
N SER A 58 -5.30 5.51 8.44
CA SER A 58 -6.55 6.11 8.92
C SER A 58 -6.98 7.38 8.17
N ASN A 59 -6.09 8.01 7.41
CA ASN A 59 -6.40 9.15 6.54
C ASN A 59 -6.53 8.74 5.06
N PHE A 60 -6.55 7.44 4.77
CA PHE A 60 -6.62 6.84 3.44
C PHE A 60 -5.41 7.14 2.55
N TYR A 61 -4.25 7.43 3.15
CA TYR A 61 -2.98 7.40 2.45
C TYR A 61 -2.57 5.95 2.24
N ILE A 62 -2.14 5.68 1.01
CA ILE A 62 -1.68 4.37 0.59
C ILE A 62 -0.24 4.16 1.04
N GLY A 63 0.10 2.91 1.33
CA GLY A 63 1.48 2.51 1.52
C GLY A 63 1.69 1.05 1.19
N TYR A 64 2.98 0.69 1.16
CA TYR A 64 3.45 -0.63 0.80
C TYR A 64 4.17 -1.23 2.01
N ASN A 65 3.67 -2.37 2.50
CA ASN A 65 4.31 -3.05 3.62
C ASN A 65 5.73 -3.47 3.23
N GLY A 66 6.71 -3.09 4.05
CA GLY A 66 8.13 -3.41 3.85
C GLY A 66 8.92 -2.47 2.94
N ILE A 67 8.31 -1.44 2.33
CA ILE A 67 9.02 -0.55 1.40
C ILE A 67 10.31 0.02 1.99
N GLY A 68 11.41 -0.11 1.25
CA GLY A 68 12.73 0.41 1.66
C GLY A 68 13.38 -0.34 2.82
N GLN A 69 12.78 -1.41 3.35
CA GLN A 69 13.41 -2.24 4.37
C GLN A 69 14.35 -3.24 3.73
N LEU A 70 15.51 -3.46 4.35
CA LEU A 70 16.41 -4.56 4.02
C LEU A 70 15.71 -5.90 4.30
N ASP A 71 15.72 -6.83 3.35
CA ASP A 71 15.09 -8.14 3.47
C ASP A 71 15.93 -9.07 4.35
N LEU A 72 15.69 -9.01 5.65
CA LEU A 72 16.31 -9.86 6.66
C LEU A 72 15.43 -11.07 7.01
N ASN A 73 14.48 -11.42 6.12
CA ASN A 73 13.44 -12.44 6.32
C ASN A 73 12.30 -12.04 7.27
N GLN A 74 12.20 -10.78 7.66
CA GLN A 74 11.18 -10.25 8.58
C GLN A 74 9.76 -10.24 8.02
N TYR A 75 9.59 -10.58 6.74
CA TYR A 75 8.30 -10.80 6.08
C TYR A 75 8.19 -12.18 5.45
N ASN A 76 8.99 -13.18 5.87
CA ASN A 76 8.89 -14.54 5.32
C ASN A 76 7.68 -15.32 5.84
N ARG A 77 6.96 -14.79 6.82
CA ARG A 77 5.70 -15.34 7.30
C ARG A 77 4.53 -14.77 6.48
N PRO A 78 3.66 -15.62 5.90
CA PRO A 78 2.40 -15.17 5.31
C PRO A 78 1.51 -14.45 6.33
N GLU A 79 1.06 -13.25 5.99
CA GLU A 79 0.27 -12.35 6.85
C GLU A 79 -0.97 -11.86 6.12
N ASP A 80 -2.06 -11.65 6.86
CA ASP A 80 -3.23 -10.98 6.30
C ASP A 80 -2.89 -9.51 6.04
N ILE A 81 -3.33 -9.01 4.89
CA ILE A 81 -3.00 -7.67 4.38
C ILE A 81 -4.27 -6.97 3.91
N PHE A 82 -4.21 -5.63 3.76
CA PHE A 82 -5.33 -4.87 3.21
C PHE A 82 -5.64 -5.29 1.77
N GLY A 83 -4.62 -5.49 0.94
CA GLY A 83 -4.82 -5.75 -0.48
C GLY A 83 -3.53 -6.04 -1.25
N VAL A 84 -3.70 -6.33 -2.53
CA VAL A 84 -2.59 -6.62 -3.46
C VAL A 84 -2.33 -5.40 -4.34
N SER A 85 -1.06 -5.13 -4.63
CA SER A 85 -0.69 -4.10 -5.60
C SER A 85 -0.90 -4.63 -7.02
N PHE A 86 -1.41 -3.80 -7.92
CA PHE A 86 -1.51 -4.18 -9.33
C PHE A 86 -0.17 -4.04 -10.10
N THR A 87 0.91 -3.67 -9.41
CA THR A 87 2.28 -3.96 -9.89
C THR A 87 2.47 -5.47 -10.08
N SER A 88 2.06 -6.26 -9.09
CA SER A 88 2.02 -7.72 -9.19
C SER A 88 1.08 -8.30 -8.14
N GLY A 89 0.02 -8.99 -8.57
CA GLY A 89 -0.98 -9.56 -7.67
C GLY A 89 -1.62 -10.81 -8.24
N PHE A 90 -1.74 -11.85 -7.43
CA PHE A 90 -2.34 -13.13 -7.85
C PHE A 90 -3.76 -13.24 -7.30
N LEU A 91 -4.76 -13.24 -8.18
CA LEU A 91 -6.18 -13.13 -7.82
C LEU A 91 -6.97 -14.30 -8.38
N LYS A 92 -8.00 -14.74 -7.66
CA LYS A 92 -9.00 -15.64 -8.25
C LYS A 92 -9.80 -14.89 -9.31
N THR A 93 -10.06 -15.53 -10.45
CA THR A 93 -10.87 -14.92 -11.53
C THR A 93 -12.27 -14.52 -11.05
N GLU A 94 -12.83 -15.28 -10.10
CA GLU A 94 -14.14 -15.01 -9.50
C GLU A 94 -14.24 -13.65 -8.81
N ALA A 95 -13.12 -13.07 -8.35
CA ALA A 95 -13.10 -11.76 -7.71
C ALA A 95 -13.67 -10.68 -8.64
N PHE A 96 -13.46 -10.79 -9.94
CA PHE A 96 -13.92 -9.81 -10.94
C PHE A 96 -15.38 -9.97 -11.36
N ALA A 97 -16.07 -11.02 -10.88
CA ALA A 97 -17.49 -11.20 -11.17
C ALA A 97 -18.34 -10.14 -10.48
N ASN A 98 -19.41 -9.68 -11.13
CA ASN A 98 -20.34 -8.70 -10.56
C ASN A 98 -21.06 -9.21 -9.29
N SER A 99 -21.13 -10.53 -9.10
CA SER A 99 -21.65 -11.18 -7.90
C SER A 99 -20.64 -11.26 -6.75
N ALA A 100 -19.39 -10.85 -6.98
CA ALA A 100 -18.31 -10.77 -6.00
C ALA A 100 -17.86 -9.30 -5.87
N VAL A 101 -16.58 -9.00 -6.14
CA VAL A 101 -16.07 -7.62 -6.05
C VAL A 101 -16.51 -6.78 -7.24
N GLY A 102 -16.53 -7.38 -8.43
CA GLY A 102 -16.76 -6.71 -9.71
C GLY A 102 -15.48 -6.06 -10.26
N LEU A 103 -15.56 -5.55 -11.49
CA LEU A 103 -14.41 -4.97 -12.20
C LEU A 103 -13.81 -3.73 -11.51
N MET A 104 -12.64 -3.31 -11.99
CA MET A 104 -12.03 -2.04 -11.63
C MET A 104 -12.93 -0.89 -12.05
N ASP A 105 -12.97 0.17 -11.25
CA ASP A 105 -13.80 1.35 -11.54
C ASP A 105 -13.02 2.31 -12.45
N PRO A 106 -13.49 2.57 -13.68
CA PRO A 106 -12.79 3.43 -14.64
C PRO A 106 -12.69 4.90 -14.19
N ALA A 107 -13.38 5.30 -13.12
CA ALA A 107 -13.18 6.61 -12.50
C ALA A 107 -11.78 6.78 -11.87
N PHE A 108 -11.03 5.69 -11.68
CA PHE A 108 -9.66 5.66 -11.19
C PHE A 108 -8.71 5.38 -12.35
N PHE A 109 -8.24 6.45 -13.01
CA PHE A 109 -7.35 6.32 -14.18
C PHE A 109 -5.95 5.83 -13.80
N LEU A 110 -5.34 6.43 -12.77
CA LEU A 110 -4.00 6.13 -12.29
C LEU A 110 -3.95 6.30 -10.78
N PHE A 111 -3.35 5.33 -10.08
CA PHE A 111 -3.32 5.20 -8.63
C PHE A 111 -4.71 4.99 -8.00
N TYR A 112 -4.73 4.23 -6.89
CA TYR A 112 -5.92 3.85 -6.11
C TYR A 112 -6.92 2.93 -6.84
N GLU A 113 -6.67 2.52 -8.08
CA GLU A 113 -7.52 1.53 -8.76
C GLU A 113 -7.48 0.16 -8.06
N ASP A 114 -6.30 -0.25 -7.62
CA ASP A 114 -6.06 -1.45 -6.82
C ASP A 114 -6.58 -1.30 -5.39
N ILE A 115 -6.42 -0.11 -4.81
CA ILE A 115 -6.96 0.24 -3.48
C ILE A 115 -8.47 0.19 -3.47
N ASP A 116 -9.16 0.82 -4.43
CA ASP A 116 -10.62 0.78 -4.51
C ASP A 116 -11.13 -0.65 -4.68
N PHE A 117 -10.48 -1.46 -5.53
CA PHE A 117 -10.81 -2.86 -5.70
C PHE A 117 -10.64 -3.65 -4.40
N CYS A 118 -9.49 -3.54 -3.75
CA CYS A 118 -9.21 -4.24 -2.49
C CYS A 118 -10.12 -3.75 -1.35
N TYR A 119 -10.44 -2.45 -1.30
CA TYR A 119 -11.37 -1.90 -0.32
C TYR A 119 -12.76 -2.52 -0.49
N ARG A 120 -13.30 -2.52 -1.71
CA ARG A 120 -14.60 -3.14 -2.01
C ARG A 120 -14.61 -4.63 -1.70
N ALA A 121 -13.52 -5.34 -1.99
CA ALA A 121 -13.39 -6.74 -1.63
C ALA A 121 -13.49 -6.95 -0.11
N ASN A 122 -12.74 -6.15 0.67
CA ASN A 122 -12.81 -6.20 2.13
C ASN A 122 -14.19 -5.84 2.68
N LEU A 123 -14.88 -4.87 2.06
CA LEU A 123 -16.26 -4.51 2.44
C LEU A 123 -17.23 -5.67 2.29
N LEU A 124 -16.96 -6.61 1.37
CA LEU A 124 -17.76 -7.82 1.14
C LEU A 124 -17.26 -9.03 1.94
N GLY A 125 -16.34 -8.83 2.88
CA GLY A 125 -15.79 -9.89 3.73
C GLY A 125 -14.67 -10.71 3.10
N TYR A 126 -14.25 -10.40 1.86
CA TYR A 126 -13.10 -11.04 1.25
C TYR A 126 -11.78 -10.58 1.89
N ARG A 127 -10.77 -11.45 1.81
CA ARG A 127 -9.46 -11.25 2.43
C ARG A 127 -8.33 -11.41 1.42
N PHE A 128 -7.19 -10.84 1.76
CA PHE A 128 -5.93 -10.97 1.01
C PHE A 128 -4.82 -11.40 1.97
N LYS A 129 -3.81 -12.07 1.42
CA LYS A 129 -2.67 -12.56 2.20
C LYS A 129 -1.35 -12.30 1.47
N SER A 130 -0.27 -12.08 2.19
CA SER A 130 1.06 -12.10 1.59
C SER A 130 1.50 -13.54 1.29
N CYS A 131 2.22 -13.71 0.18
CA CYS A 131 2.86 -14.94 -0.26
C CYS A 131 4.35 -14.63 -0.45
N PRO A 132 5.12 -14.57 0.64
CA PRO A 132 6.49 -14.08 0.58
C PRO A 132 7.47 -15.03 -0.11
N THR A 133 7.07 -16.28 -0.35
CA THR A 133 7.82 -17.26 -1.15
C THR A 133 7.69 -16.98 -2.66
N ALA A 134 6.59 -16.37 -3.10
CA ALA A 134 6.47 -15.82 -4.45
C ALA A 134 7.23 -14.50 -4.55
N VAL A 135 8.47 -14.56 -5.04
CA VAL A 135 9.36 -13.39 -5.17
C VAL A 135 9.35 -12.85 -6.60
N CYS A 136 9.24 -11.54 -6.74
CA CYS A 136 9.47 -10.83 -8.00
C CYS A 136 10.26 -9.54 -7.79
N TYR A 137 10.77 -8.98 -8.88
CA TYR A 137 11.58 -7.77 -8.91
C TYR A 137 10.95 -6.75 -9.84
N HIS A 138 10.78 -5.52 -9.38
CA HIS A 138 10.13 -4.46 -10.14
C HIS A 138 11.06 -3.26 -10.32
N LYS A 139 11.03 -2.63 -11.49
CA LYS A 139 11.77 -1.39 -11.77
C LYS A 139 11.01 -0.19 -11.19
N TYR A 140 10.95 -0.11 -9.86
CA TYR A 140 10.14 0.87 -9.15
C TYR A 140 10.26 2.32 -9.65
N ALA A 141 9.09 2.92 -9.87
CA ALA A 141 8.87 4.30 -10.28
C ALA A 141 9.62 4.72 -11.55
N TYR A 142 10.04 3.78 -12.41
CA TYR A 142 10.81 4.05 -13.62
C TYR A 142 10.18 5.15 -14.50
N SER A 143 8.86 5.11 -14.70
CA SER A 143 8.13 6.10 -15.51
C SER A 143 7.96 7.50 -14.88
N PHE A 144 8.36 7.69 -13.62
CA PHE A 144 8.17 8.96 -12.89
C PHE A 144 9.48 9.65 -12.48
N ARG A 145 10.64 9.16 -12.94
CA ARG A 145 11.97 9.62 -12.48
C ARG A 145 12.37 11.02 -12.94
N ASP A 146 11.89 11.49 -14.10
CA ASP A 146 12.65 12.51 -14.84
C ASP A 146 12.01 13.90 -15.02
N GLU A 147 10.85 14.23 -14.44
CA GLU A 147 10.27 15.58 -14.68
C GLU A 147 9.47 16.16 -13.50
N ALA A 148 9.56 17.48 -13.28
CA ALA A 148 8.68 18.19 -12.34
C ALA A 148 7.18 18.01 -12.67
N THR A 149 6.84 17.79 -13.94
CA THR A 149 5.47 17.46 -14.40
C THR A 149 5.01 16.10 -13.87
N SER A 150 5.93 15.15 -13.64
CA SER A 150 5.66 13.82 -13.11
C SER A 150 5.17 13.92 -11.66
N PHE A 151 5.81 14.77 -10.84
CA PHE A 151 5.42 15.02 -9.46
C PHE A 151 4.02 15.63 -9.37
N GLN A 152 3.74 16.65 -10.19
CA GLN A 152 2.44 17.33 -10.20
C GLN A 152 1.30 16.39 -10.62
N LYS A 153 1.52 15.58 -11.67
CA LYS A 153 0.56 14.55 -12.12
C LYS A 153 0.35 13.48 -11.05
N LYS A 154 1.42 12.97 -10.44
CA LYS A 154 1.35 11.99 -9.34
C LYS A 154 0.56 12.55 -8.16
N TYR A 155 0.87 13.77 -7.72
CA TYR A 155 0.15 14.45 -6.66
C TYR A 155 -1.34 14.62 -6.99
N TYR A 156 -1.66 15.09 -8.20
CA TYR A 156 -3.04 15.23 -8.67
C TYR A 156 -3.84 13.93 -8.53
N TYR A 157 -3.33 12.83 -9.09
CA TYR A 157 -4.04 11.55 -9.09
C TYR A 157 -4.13 10.93 -7.69
N LEU A 158 -3.04 10.94 -6.91
CA LEU A 158 -3.06 10.45 -5.53
C LEU A 158 -4.11 11.18 -4.69
N LYS A 159 -4.16 12.52 -4.77
CA LYS A 159 -5.09 13.33 -3.97
C LYS A 159 -6.52 13.25 -4.45
N LEU A 160 -6.74 13.33 -5.76
CA LEU A 160 -8.08 13.19 -6.32
C LEU A 160 -8.67 11.80 -6.00
N ASN A 161 -7.89 10.74 -6.20
CA ASN A 161 -8.40 9.39 -6.02
C ASN A 161 -8.48 8.96 -4.55
N LEU A 162 -7.70 9.56 -3.65
CA LEU A 162 -7.94 9.47 -2.20
C LEU A 162 -9.33 10.00 -1.84
N LEU A 163 -9.66 11.24 -2.28
CA LEU A 163 -10.98 11.85 -2.06
C LEU A 163 -12.10 10.98 -2.64
N LYS A 164 -11.90 10.43 -3.86
CA LYS A 164 -12.87 9.53 -4.50
C LYS A 164 -13.04 8.23 -3.72
N THR A 165 -11.96 7.59 -3.28
CA THR A 165 -11.98 6.36 -2.49
C THR A 165 -12.70 6.56 -1.17
N ALA A 166 -12.39 7.64 -0.46
CA ALA A 166 -13.06 8.01 0.77
C ALA A 166 -14.57 8.19 0.53
N TYR A 167 -14.94 9.01 -0.46
CA TYR A 167 -16.34 9.27 -0.79
C TYR A 167 -17.09 8.00 -1.19
N LYS A 168 -16.50 7.14 -2.01
CA LYS A 168 -17.15 5.95 -2.53
C LYS A 168 -17.32 4.87 -1.46
N ASN A 169 -16.29 4.64 -0.64
CA ASN A 169 -16.17 3.43 0.16
C ASN A 169 -16.31 3.66 1.66
N ALA A 170 -15.72 4.71 2.23
CA ALA A 170 -15.57 4.90 3.69
C ALA A 170 -16.91 5.00 4.45
N GLU A 171 -16.92 4.70 5.74
CA GLU A 171 -18.05 4.99 6.63
C GLU A 171 -18.25 6.49 6.81
N LYS A 172 -19.45 6.92 7.20
CA LYS A 172 -19.79 8.35 7.30
C LYS A 172 -18.84 9.15 8.20
N PRO A 173 -18.43 8.67 9.40
CA PRO A 173 -17.50 9.43 10.25
C PRO A 173 -16.12 9.61 9.61
N ASN A 174 -15.56 8.54 9.03
CA ASN A 174 -14.26 8.59 8.33
C ASN A 174 -14.33 9.43 7.06
N LEU A 175 -15.42 9.28 6.29
CA LEU A 175 -15.70 10.09 5.12
C LEU A 175 -15.63 11.58 5.46
N THR A 176 -16.41 12.04 6.45
CA THR A 176 -16.44 13.46 6.83
C THR A 176 -15.04 13.93 7.22
N ARG A 177 -14.37 13.22 8.15
CA ARG A 177 -13.02 13.58 8.61
C ARG A 177 -12.00 13.68 7.48
N ILE A 178 -11.95 12.68 6.59
CA ILE A 178 -10.97 12.62 5.51
C ILE A 178 -11.24 13.71 4.47
N ILE A 179 -12.50 13.90 4.07
CA ILE A 179 -12.86 14.95 3.11
C ILE A 179 -12.56 16.34 3.69
N ASP A 180 -12.88 16.59 4.95
CA ASP A 180 -12.61 17.88 5.60
C ASP A 180 -11.11 18.15 5.67
N ASN A 181 -10.31 17.17 6.09
CA ASN A 181 -8.86 17.28 6.17
C ASN A 181 -8.23 17.51 4.78
N GLU A 182 -8.56 16.69 3.79
CA GLU A 182 -7.96 16.79 2.46
C GLU A 182 -8.42 18.04 1.72
N LEU A 183 -9.69 18.44 1.83
CA LEU A 183 -10.15 19.70 1.24
C LEU A 183 -9.54 20.92 1.95
N LYS A 184 -9.26 20.84 3.27
CA LYS A 184 -8.52 21.89 3.99
C LYS A 184 -7.10 22.03 3.45
N ILE A 185 -6.39 20.92 3.23
CA ILE A 185 -5.07 20.90 2.58
C ILE A 185 -5.16 21.53 1.18
N GLN A 186 -6.13 21.13 0.36
CA GLN A 186 -6.27 21.70 -0.99
C GLN A 186 -6.59 23.20 -0.94
N LYS A 187 -7.41 23.67 0.02
CA LYS A 187 -7.67 25.11 0.22
C LYS A 187 -6.41 25.87 0.62
N GLN A 188 -5.54 25.29 1.45
CA GLN A 188 -4.25 25.89 1.79
C GLN A 188 -3.34 25.97 0.57
N ASN A 189 -3.28 24.91 -0.23
CA ASN A 189 -2.50 24.85 -1.47
C ASN A 189 -2.95 25.87 -2.53
N LEU A 190 -4.17 26.41 -2.45
CA LEU A 190 -4.61 27.51 -3.33
C LEU A 190 -3.84 28.82 -3.10
N ARG A 191 -3.16 28.95 -1.95
CA ARG A 191 -2.31 30.10 -1.60
C ARG A 191 -0.87 29.94 -2.10
N ASP A 192 -0.45 28.71 -2.39
CA ASP A 192 0.86 28.40 -2.93
C ASP A 192 0.86 28.54 -4.46
N ILE A 193 1.78 29.35 -5.02
CA ILE A 193 1.82 29.65 -6.45
C ILE A 193 2.07 28.41 -7.32
N ASN A 194 2.82 27.43 -6.82
CA ASN A 194 3.20 26.21 -7.53
C ASN A 194 2.10 25.14 -7.45
N LEU A 195 1.38 25.06 -6.32
CA LEU A 195 0.35 24.04 -6.12
C LEU A 195 -1.07 24.50 -6.50
N LYS A 196 -1.32 25.81 -6.58
CA LYS A 196 -2.64 26.39 -6.84
C LYS A 196 -3.35 25.82 -8.09
N PRO A 197 -2.70 25.67 -9.27
CA PRO A 197 -3.38 25.09 -10.44
C PRO A 197 -3.88 23.66 -10.19
N ILE A 198 -3.04 22.85 -9.55
CA ILE A 198 -3.33 21.43 -9.28
C ILE A 198 -4.44 21.31 -8.23
N ALA A 199 -4.35 22.09 -7.15
CA ALA A 199 -5.37 22.12 -6.11
C ALA A 199 -6.75 22.51 -6.67
N LYS A 200 -6.80 23.50 -7.58
CA LYS A 200 -8.04 23.86 -8.29
C LYS A 200 -8.61 22.68 -9.08
N HIS A 201 -7.76 21.96 -9.82
CA HIS A 201 -8.18 20.79 -10.59
C HIS A 201 -8.68 19.65 -9.70
N ILE A 202 -7.97 19.33 -8.61
CA ILE A 202 -8.41 18.30 -7.65
C ILE A 202 -9.80 18.63 -7.12
N ILE A 203 -10.03 19.86 -6.63
CA ILE A 203 -11.33 20.28 -6.08
C ILE A 203 -12.42 20.20 -7.15
N ARG A 204 -12.15 20.72 -8.36
CA ARG A 204 -13.11 20.71 -9.47
C ARG A 204 -13.49 19.29 -9.89
N ASP A 205 -12.50 18.44 -10.13
CA ASP A 205 -12.71 17.11 -10.69
C ASP A 205 -13.27 16.14 -9.64
N PHE A 206 -12.94 16.34 -8.36
CA PHE A 206 -13.63 15.67 -7.27
C PHE A 206 -15.12 16.03 -7.26
N LYS A 207 -15.48 17.33 -7.31
CA LYS A 207 -16.88 17.77 -7.39
C LYS A 207 -17.63 17.16 -8.58
N LYS A 208 -16.99 17.11 -9.76
CA LYS A 208 -17.57 16.45 -10.95
C LYS A 208 -17.82 14.95 -10.73
N SER A 209 -16.96 14.30 -9.95
CA SER A 209 -17.06 12.87 -9.67
C SER A 209 -18.18 12.52 -8.68
N ILE A 210 -18.63 13.46 -7.82
CA ILE A 210 -19.58 13.20 -6.73
C ILE A 210 -20.86 12.51 -7.20
N ARG A 211 -21.45 12.93 -8.33
CA ARG A 211 -22.72 12.34 -8.81
C ARG A 211 -22.56 10.84 -9.11
N TYR A 212 -21.47 10.47 -9.79
CA TYR A 212 -21.14 9.08 -10.08
C TYR A 212 -20.85 8.29 -8.80
N LEU A 213 -19.98 8.83 -7.94
CA LEU A 213 -19.58 8.16 -6.71
C LEU A 213 -20.75 7.96 -5.74
N LYS A 214 -21.68 8.92 -5.65
CA LYS A 214 -22.88 8.81 -4.83
C LYS A 214 -23.78 7.64 -5.27
N LYS A 215 -23.88 7.39 -6.58
CA LYS A 215 -24.62 6.25 -7.14
C LYS A 215 -23.98 4.93 -6.72
N GLN A 216 -22.65 4.81 -6.87
CA GLN A 216 -21.90 3.61 -6.47
C GLN A 216 -21.98 3.37 -4.97
N ARG A 217 -21.77 4.43 -4.18
CA ARG A 217 -21.78 4.40 -2.72
C ARG A 217 -23.07 3.79 -2.16
N LYS A 218 -24.24 4.08 -2.74
CA LYS A 218 -25.52 3.55 -2.25
C LYS A 218 -25.51 2.02 -2.16
N ASN A 219 -25.06 1.35 -3.22
CA ASN A 219 -25.01 -0.11 -3.26
C ASN A 219 -23.89 -0.67 -2.39
N ILE A 220 -22.73 0.01 -2.37
CA ILE A 220 -21.57 -0.38 -1.56
C ILE A 220 -21.90 -0.34 -0.06
N GLN A 221 -22.53 0.74 0.41
CA GLN A 221 -22.90 0.85 1.83
C GLN A 221 -24.03 -0.12 2.19
N PHE A 222 -24.94 -0.41 1.27
CA PHE A 222 -25.99 -1.42 1.49
C PHE A 222 -25.43 -2.83 1.64
N SER A 223 -24.40 -3.18 0.87
CA SER A 223 -23.80 -4.53 0.85
C SER A 223 -22.61 -4.68 1.81
N ARG A 224 -22.29 -3.66 2.59
CA ARG A 224 -21.14 -3.62 3.50
C ARG A 224 -21.30 -4.66 4.62
N GLN A 225 -20.25 -5.45 4.83
CA GLN A 225 -20.13 -6.48 5.87
C GLN A 225 -18.99 -6.22 6.86
N SER A 226 -18.13 -5.22 6.61
CA SER A 226 -16.98 -4.91 7.48
C SER A 226 -16.89 -3.41 7.76
N TYR A 227 -16.45 -3.06 8.96
CA TYR A 227 -16.18 -1.68 9.37
C TYR A 227 -14.86 -1.19 8.80
N ASP A 228 -14.71 0.13 8.64
CA ASP A 228 -13.46 0.68 8.13
C ASP A 228 -12.29 0.32 9.04
N SER A 229 -12.50 0.26 10.37
CA SER A 229 -11.48 -0.12 11.36
C SER A 229 -10.92 -1.52 11.13
N ASP A 230 -11.74 -2.46 10.67
CA ASP A 230 -11.30 -3.83 10.36
C ASP A 230 -10.50 -3.91 9.06
N ILE A 231 -10.74 -2.95 8.16
CA ILE A 231 -10.14 -2.89 6.83
C ILE A 231 -8.76 -2.20 6.89
N ILE A 232 -8.63 -1.11 7.65
CA ILE A 232 -7.39 -0.31 7.69
C ILE A 232 -6.39 -0.75 8.77
N LYS A 233 -6.70 -1.78 9.57
CA LYS A 233 -5.85 -2.27 10.67
C LYS A 233 -4.48 -2.79 10.23
N TYR A 234 -4.29 -3.08 8.94
CA TYR A 234 -3.05 -3.64 8.40
C TYR A 234 -1.94 -2.58 8.19
N CYS A 235 -2.14 -1.35 8.66
CA CYS A 235 -1.13 -0.29 8.65
C CYS A 235 -0.28 -0.35 9.94
N TRP A 236 0.92 -0.94 9.86
CA TRP A 236 1.81 -1.17 11.01
C TRP A 236 2.78 -0.02 11.32
N GLY A 237 2.55 1.18 10.78
CA GLY A 237 3.37 2.36 11.09
C GLY A 237 4.78 2.37 10.47
N GLY A 238 4.97 1.64 9.36
CA GLY A 238 6.25 1.53 8.65
C GLY A 238 6.65 2.75 7.82
N TYR A 239 6.64 3.94 8.42
CA TYR A 239 7.03 5.19 7.73
C TYR A 239 8.54 5.43 7.80
N GLY A 240 9.10 6.18 6.85
CA GLY A 240 10.49 6.67 6.93
C GLY A 240 11.58 5.69 6.49
N TYR A 241 11.22 4.58 5.84
CA TYR A 241 12.19 3.62 5.28
C TYR A 241 12.63 3.94 3.86
N PHE A 242 11.96 4.88 3.19
CA PHE A 242 12.17 5.14 1.78
C PHE A 242 12.11 6.64 1.51
N ASP A 243 13.13 7.18 0.84
CA ASP A 243 13.19 8.55 0.38
C ASP A 243 12.46 8.61 -0.98
N ILE A 244 11.26 9.18 -0.97
CA ILE A 244 10.42 9.28 -2.17
C ILE A 244 11.00 10.28 -3.17
N VAL A 245 11.78 11.26 -2.72
CA VAL A 245 12.39 12.28 -3.57
C VAL A 245 13.59 11.69 -4.31
N LYS A 246 14.47 11.01 -3.58
CA LYS A 246 15.63 10.34 -4.16
C LYS A 246 15.31 8.98 -4.78
N ASN A 247 14.11 8.46 -4.50
CA ASN A 247 13.64 7.15 -4.93
C ASN A 247 14.57 6.00 -4.48
N GLU A 248 15.03 6.06 -3.23
CA GLU A 248 15.97 5.10 -2.65
C GLU A 248 15.58 4.70 -1.20
N PRO A 249 15.92 3.49 -0.75
CA PRO A 249 15.86 3.11 0.65
C PRO A 249 16.69 4.03 1.55
N ILE A 250 16.18 4.34 2.74
CA ILE A 250 16.92 5.10 3.74
C ILE A 250 17.73 4.12 4.57
N CYS A 251 19.05 4.15 4.43
CA CYS A 251 19.95 3.37 5.27
C CYS A 251 20.22 4.09 6.60
N SER A 252 19.57 3.66 7.67
CA SER A 252 19.77 4.22 9.02
C SER A 252 19.81 3.14 10.08
N ILE A 253 20.49 3.43 11.21
CA ILE A 253 20.51 2.56 12.39
C ILE A 253 19.08 2.30 12.87
N LEU A 254 18.23 3.33 12.88
CA LEU A 254 16.82 3.21 13.24
C LEU A 254 16.06 2.22 12.34
N ASN A 255 16.28 2.25 11.04
CA ASN A 255 15.62 1.35 10.09
C ASN A 255 16.08 -0.10 10.26
N LEU A 256 17.37 -0.31 10.51
CA LEU A 256 17.92 -1.63 10.81
C LEU A 256 17.41 -2.14 12.16
N HIS A 257 17.39 -1.29 13.18
CA HIS A 257 16.84 -1.57 14.50
C HIS A 257 15.39 -2.05 14.41
N ASN A 258 14.54 -1.33 13.67
CA ASN A 258 13.15 -1.72 13.52
C ASN A 258 12.96 -3.04 12.75
N SER A 259 13.82 -3.31 11.76
CA SER A 259 13.81 -4.59 11.02
C SER A 259 14.15 -5.76 11.95
N TYR A 260 15.18 -5.63 12.79
CA TYR A 260 15.51 -6.64 13.80
C TYR A 260 14.50 -6.73 14.94
N ARG A 261 13.89 -5.62 15.36
CA ARG A 261 12.82 -5.62 16.35
C ARG A 261 11.63 -6.43 15.87
N ARG A 262 11.26 -6.30 14.59
CA ARG A 262 10.22 -7.14 13.98
C ARG A 262 10.62 -8.62 13.97
N LEU A 263 11.86 -8.95 13.57
CA LEU A 263 12.36 -10.33 13.63
C LEU A 263 12.32 -10.91 15.04
N PHE A 264 12.74 -10.13 16.03
CA PHE A 264 12.69 -10.52 17.44
C PHE A 264 11.25 -10.84 17.86
N VAL A 265 10.29 -9.97 17.56
CA VAL A 265 8.87 -10.21 17.88
C VAL A 265 8.33 -11.47 17.18
N LEU A 266 8.77 -11.76 15.96
CA LEU A 266 8.28 -12.91 15.19
C LEU A 266 8.92 -14.24 15.61
N VAL A 267 10.20 -14.23 15.95
CA VAL A 267 11.00 -15.45 16.16
C VAL A 267 11.29 -15.70 17.64
N GLY A 268 11.30 -14.67 18.48
CA GLY A 268 11.67 -14.76 19.90
C GLY A 268 13.14 -15.12 20.14
N SER A 269 14.02 -14.96 19.15
CA SER A 269 15.43 -15.33 19.27
C SER A 269 16.24 -14.28 20.04
N ARG A 270 16.95 -14.72 21.09
CA ARG A 270 17.89 -13.89 21.87
C ARG A 270 18.94 -13.19 21.01
N LYS A 271 19.35 -13.80 19.89
CA LYS A 271 20.29 -13.18 18.94
C LYS A 271 19.75 -11.85 18.38
N TYR A 272 18.46 -11.80 18.04
CA TYR A 272 17.85 -10.56 17.52
C TYR A 272 17.61 -9.53 18.62
N GLU A 273 17.34 -9.99 19.85
CA GLU A 273 17.30 -9.11 21.02
C GLU A 273 18.65 -8.41 21.25
N GLU A 274 19.76 -9.17 21.16
CA GLU A 274 21.11 -8.64 21.25
C GLU A 274 21.40 -7.59 20.16
N TYR A 275 20.97 -7.85 18.92
CA TYR A 275 21.10 -6.88 17.82
C TYR A 275 20.27 -5.62 18.04
N VAL A 276 19.03 -5.75 18.52
CA VAL A 276 18.17 -4.61 18.87
C VAL A 276 18.84 -3.76 19.94
N ASN A 277 19.30 -4.38 21.03
CA ASN A 277 19.97 -3.68 22.13
C ASN A 277 21.28 -3.01 21.68
N TYR A 278 22.06 -3.70 20.85
CA TYR A 278 23.29 -3.14 20.28
C TYR A 278 23.02 -1.90 19.42
N LEU A 279 22.02 -1.94 18.55
CA LEU A 279 21.69 -0.83 17.65
C LEU A 279 21.15 0.39 18.42
N ILE A 280 20.32 0.18 19.45
CA ILE A 280 19.89 1.26 20.35
C ILE A 280 21.12 1.94 21.00
N ASN A 281 22.10 1.13 21.45
CA ASN A 281 23.32 1.64 22.06
C ASN A 281 24.29 2.30 21.07
N LEU A 282 24.11 2.15 19.76
CA LEU A 282 24.84 2.91 18.74
C LEU A 282 24.17 4.25 18.40
N GLU A 283 22.88 4.39 18.65
CA GLU A 283 22.14 5.64 18.43
C GLU A 283 22.30 6.64 19.60
N ILE A 284 22.47 6.13 20.83
CA ILE A 284 22.66 6.93 22.06
C ILE A 284 24.01 7.69 22.15
N PRO A 285 25.17 7.19 21.67
CA PRO A 285 26.45 7.89 21.71
C PRO A 285 26.44 9.20 20.92
N ASP A 286 25.74 9.24 19.77
CA ASP A 286 25.62 10.45 18.95
C ASP A 286 24.73 11.52 19.61
N LEU A 287 23.79 11.14 20.48
CA LEU A 287 23.04 12.08 21.32
C LEU A 287 23.89 12.65 22.46
N LYS A 288 24.84 11.87 23.01
CA LYS A 288 25.78 12.35 24.04
C LYS A 288 26.81 13.34 23.49
N LEU A 289 27.18 13.23 22.22
CA LEU A 289 28.08 14.18 21.55
C LEU A 289 27.39 15.52 21.24
N LYS A 290 26.10 15.51 20.88
CA LYS A 290 25.31 16.74 20.60
C LYS A 290 24.86 17.51 21.84
N LEU A 291 24.91 16.91 23.03
CA LEU A 291 24.63 17.59 24.30
C LEU A 291 25.90 18.11 25.00
N LYS A 292 27.07 17.94 24.38
CA LYS A 292 28.38 18.41 24.87
C LYS A 292 29.04 19.45 23.95
N SER A 293 28.30 19.99 22.97
CA SER A 293 28.67 21.15 22.15
C SER A 293 27.71 22.30 22.42
#